data_AF-A0A1W6MTZ9-F1
#
_entry.id   AF-A0A1W6MTZ9-F1
#
_cell.length_a   1.000
_cell.length_b   1.000
_cell.length_c   1.000
_cell.angle_alpha   90.00
_cell.angle_beta   90.00
_cell.angle_gamma   90.00
#
_symmetry.space_group_name_H-M   'P 1'
#
loop_
_entity.id
_entity.type
_entity.pdbx_description
1 polymer ?
#
loop_
_entity_poly.entity_id
_entity_poly.type
_entity_poly.pdbx_seq_one_letter_code
_entity_poly.pdbx_strand_id
1 'polypeptide(L)'
;MTASPFAALREEPGCVNPVPAEITARGFRLLTLRCYHSDSAPPSFAWIDQRIFRAPNRASRHGLNFGLAFQPEIASWLIDRVGRASLAGHYPPQRNPEWPTTIWRSADRRWDDGMRTTEWFAEVTFASQNHAEAFEEKWRRRLAGGTGD
;
A
#
# COMPACT_ATOMS: atom_id res chain seq x y z
N MET A 1 -17.80 -27.07 16.40
CA MET A 1 -16.64 -26.15 16.38
C MET A 1 -16.18 -26.04 14.94
N THR A 2 -16.67 -25.03 14.23
CA THR A 2 -16.39 -24.81 12.80
C THR A 2 -15.17 -23.93 12.71
N ALA A 3 -14.04 -24.50 12.28
CA ALA A 3 -12.86 -23.71 11.93
C ALA A 3 -13.22 -22.78 10.76
N SER A 4 -13.02 -21.47 10.93
CA SER A 4 -13.17 -20.49 9.86
C SER A 4 -12.28 -20.88 8.66
N PRO A 5 -12.77 -20.75 7.41
CA PRO A 5 -11.99 -21.03 6.20
C PRO A 5 -10.87 -20.01 5.94
N PHE A 6 -10.77 -18.96 6.76
CA PHE A 6 -9.55 -18.16 6.91
C PHE A 6 -8.51 -18.92 7.76
N ALA A 7 -8.25 -20.17 7.41
CA ALA A 7 -7.00 -20.80 7.80
C ALA A 7 -5.92 -19.80 7.37
N ALA A 8 -5.20 -19.26 8.35
CA ALA A 8 -4.10 -18.36 8.12
C ALA A 8 -3.21 -19.03 7.06
N LEU A 9 -3.33 -18.58 5.82
CA LEU A 9 -2.38 -18.91 4.78
C LEU A 9 -1.07 -18.43 5.38
N ARG A 10 -0.25 -19.40 5.82
CA ARG A 10 1.09 -19.09 6.28
C ARG A 10 1.70 -18.33 5.13
N GLU A 11 1.98 -17.05 5.34
CA GLU A 11 2.73 -16.31 4.35
C GLU A 11 4.01 -17.10 4.14
N GLU A 12 4.23 -17.51 2.90
CA GLU A 12 5.48 -18.10 2.48
C GLU A 12 6.36 -16.98 1.91
N PRO A 13 7.69 -17.10 1.99
CA PRO A 13 8.59 -16.05 1.56
C PRO A 13 8.29 -15.58 0.13
N GLY A 14 8.08 -16.53 -0.79
CA GLY A 14 7.76 -16.28 -2.20
C GLY A 14 6.32 -15.88 -2.51
N CYS A 15 5.43 -15.80 -1.51
CA CYS A 15 4.04 -15.43 -1.73
C CYS A 15 3.93 -13.92 -2.02
N VAL A 16 3.57 -13.60 -3.27
CA VAL A 16 3.39 -12.20 -3.75
C VAL A 16 1.91 -11.85 -3.95
N ASN A 17 1.03 -12.65 -3.35
CA ASN A 17 -0.41 -12.40 -3.40
C ASN A 17 -0.76 -11.13 -2.60
N PRO A 18 -1.85 -10.44 -2.96
CA PRO A 18 -2.34 -9.32 -2.16
C PRO A 18 -2.61 -9.76 -0.72
N VAL A 19 -2.04 -9.02 0.23
CA VAL A 19 -2.17 -9.26 1.67
C VAL A 19 -3.16 -8.24 2.24
N PRO A 20 -4.06 -8.62 3.15
CA PRO A 20 -4.92 -7.66 3.83
C PRO A 20 -4.15 -6.48 4.41
N ALA A 21 -4.69 -5.28 4.25
CA ALA A 21 -4.16 -4.07 4.84
C ALA A 21 -4.31 -4.10 6.37
N GLU A 22 -3.31 -3.61 7.08
CA GLU A 22 -3.38 -3.34 8.50
C GLU A 22 -4.15 -2.03 8.71
N ILE A 23 -5.39 -2.14 9.21
CA ILE A 23 -6.22 -0.97 9.50
C ILE A 23 -5.72 -0.28 10.77
N THR A 24 -5.66 1.05 10.73
CA THR A 24 -5.26 1.92 11.84
C THR A 24 -6.37 2.93 12.13
N ALA A 25 -6.29 3.62 13.26
CA ALA A 25 -7.34 4.56 13.69
C ALA A 25 -7.66 5.68 12.67
N ARG A 26 -6.72 6.07 11.80
CA ARG A 26 -6.93 7.12 10.78
C ARG A 26 -6.42 6.73 9.40
N GLY A 27 -6.46 5.45 9.07
CA GLY A 27 -6.08 4.97 7.74
C GLY A 27 -5.56 3.55 7.77
N PHE A 28 -4.55 3.23 6.97
CA PHE A 28 -4.12 1.86 6.80
C PHE A 28 -2.64 1.76 6.40
N ARG A 29 -2.05 0.60 6.67
CA ARG A 29 -0.74 0.20 6.17
C ARG A 29 -0.90 -0.99 5.24
N LEU A 30 -0.17 -0.99 4.14
CA LEU A 30 -0.34 -1.97 3.09
C LEU A 30 1.00 -2.37 2.49
N LEU A 31 1.27 -3.68 2.47
CA LEU A 31 2.47 -4.25 1.88
C LEU A 31 2.38 -4.15 0.36
N THR A 32 3.33 -3.46 -0.27
CA THR A 32 3.30 -3.15 -1.71
C THR A 32 4.51 -3.70 -2.46
N LEU A 33 5.63 -3.92 -1.79
CA LEU A 33 6.83 -4.44 -2.41
C LEU A 33 7.61 -5.31 -1.43
N ARG A 34 8.16 -6.42 -1.93
CA ARG A 34 9.11 -7.26 -1.22
C ARG A 34 10.41 -7.31 -2.01
N CYS A 35 11.51 -7.00 -1.34
CA CYS A 35 12.86 -7.20 -1.84
C CYS A 35 13.42 -8.49 -1.25
N TYR A 36 13.86 -9.41 -2.09
CA TYR A 36 14.49 -10.66 -1.69
C TYR A 36 16.00 -10.53 -1.79
N HIS A 37 16.67 -10.89 -0.71
CA HIS A 37 18.12 -10.87 -0.63
C HIS A 37 18.66 -12.28 -0.84
N SER A 38 19.68 -12.39 -1.70
CA SER A 38 20.46 -13.60 -1.93
C SER A 38 21.94 -13.26 -1.79
N ASP A 39 22.72 -14.15 -1.19
CA ASP A 39 24.18 -13.98 -1.09
C ASP A 39 24.86 -14.23 -2.44
N SER A 40 24.21 -14.95 -3.36
CA SER A 40 24.77 -15.37 -4.64
C SER A 40 24.23 -14.62 -5.86
N ALA A 41 23.23 -13.76 -5.68
CA ALA A 41 22.57 -13.04 -6.75
C ALA A 41 22.17 -11.61 -6.34
N PRO A 42 22.05 -10.67 -7.30
CA PRO A 42 21.50 -9.36 -7.02
C PRO A 42 20.09 -9.44 -6.39
N PRO A 43 19.68 -8.45 -5.59
CA PRO A 43 18.34 -8.42 -5.01
C PRO A 43 17.25 -8.48 -6.07
N SER A 44 16.22 -9.28 -5.81
CA SER A 44 15.03 -9.36 -6.67
C SER A 44 13.84 -8.70 -5.99
N PHE A 45 12.95 -8.10 -6.78
CA PHE A 45 11.83 -7.31 -6.27
C PHE A 45 10.52 -7.89 -6.77
N ALA A 46 9.56 -8.06 -5.86
CA ALA A 46 8.18 -8.39 -6.18
C ALA A 46 7.26 -7.23 -5.81
N TRP A 47 6.56 -6.70 -6.80
CA TRP A 47 5.45 -5.78 -6.59
C TRP A 47 4.19 -6.57 -6.24
N ILE A 48 3.53 -6.19 -5.16
CA ILE A 48 2.30 -6.82 -4.67
C ILE A 48 1.14 -5.92 -5.09
N ASP A 49 0.39 -6.35 -6.11
CA ASP A 49 -0.70 -5.56 -6.67
C ASP A 49 -1.95 -5.60 -5.80
N GLN A 50 -2.04 -4.62 -4.91
CA GLN A 50 -3.14 -4.42 -3.98
C GLN A 50 -4.29 -3.60 -4.57
N ARG A 51 -4.16 -3.15 -5.83
CA ARG A 51 -5.15 -2.32 -6.55
C ARG A 51 -5.56 -1.02 -5.83
N ILE A 52 -4.74 -0.54 -4.89
CA ILE A 52 -4.88 0.77 -4.23
C ILE A 52 -3.98 1.81 -4.89
N PHE A 53 -2.72 1.45 -5.11
CA PHE A 53 -1.74 2.30 -5.78
C PHE A 53 -1.53 1.85 -7.23
N ARG A 54 -1.11 2.77 -8.07
CA ARG A 54 -0.65 2.47 -9.42
C ARG A 54 0.59 1.60 -9.34
N ALA A 55 0.67 0.61 -10.23
CA ALA A 55 1.89 -0.12 -10.43
C ALA A 55 3.01 0.86 -10.85
N PRO A 56 4.22 0.71 -10.32
CA PRO A 56 5.33 1.58 -10.68
C PRO A 56 5.68 1.42 -12.16
N ASN A 57 5.70 2.53 -12.91
CA ASN A 57 5.87 2.50 -14.36
C ASN A 57 7.32 2.20 -14.81
N ARG A 58 8.30 2.31 -13.90
CA ARG A 58 9.70 1.94 -14.14
C ARG A 58 10.36 1.45 -12.85
N ALA A 59 10.73 0.17 -12.79
CA ALA A 59 11.79 -0.27 -11.89
C ALA A 59 13.10 0.35 -12.39
N SER A 60 13.49 1.51 -11.85
CA SER A 60 14.73 2.16 -12.25
C SER A 60 15.93 1.33 -11.78
N ARG A 61 16.90 1.12 -12.68
CA ARG A 61 18.21 0.50 -12.43
C ARG A 61 19.09 1.24 -11.41
N HIS A 62 18.70 2.45 -10.98
CA HIS A 62 19.50 3.31 -10.09
C HIS A 62 18.81 3.57 -8.73
N GLY A 63 17.86 2.71 -8.36
CA GLY A 63 17.11 2.85 -7.11
C GLY A 63 15.62 2.95 -7.39
N LEU A 64 14.87 2.42 -6.43
CA LEU A 64 13.42 2.34 -6.43
C LEU A 64 12.84 3.71 -6.05
N ASN A 65 12.78 4.64 -7.00
CA ASN A 65 12.03 5.87 -6.79
C ASN A 65 10.58 5.65 -7.25
N PHE A 66 9.75 5.12 -6.34
CA PHE A 66 8.34 4.90 -6.59
C PHE A 66 7.52 5.92 -5.80
N GLY A 67 6.90 6.87 -6.51
CA GLY A 67 5.86 7.70 -5.89
C GLY A 67 4.63 6.84 -5.59
N LEU A 68 4.07 6.97 -4.39
CA LEU A 68 2.75 6.41 -4.08
C LEU A 68 1.70 7.28 -4.77
N ALA A 69 1.16 6.77 -5.88
CA ALA A 69 0.05 7.39 -6.56
C ALA A 69 -1.15 6.45 -6.47
N PHE A 70 -2.28 6.92 -5.95
CA PHE A 70 -3.51 6.15 -5.98
C PHE A 70 -3.92 5.81 -7.41
N GLN A 71 -4.60 4.66 -7.57
CA GLN A 71 -5.27 4.33 -8.81
C GLN A 71 -6.22 5.48 -9.25
N PRO A 72 -6.39 5.72 -10.56
CA PRO A 72 -7.17 6.85 -11.06
C PRO A 72 -8.57 6.96 -10.44
N GLU A 73 -9.29 5.85 -10.29
CA GLU A 73 -10.64 5.82 -9.71
C GLU A 73 -10.66 6.18 -8.22
N ILE A 74 -9.63 5.79 -7.47
CA ILE A 74 -9.47 6.16 -6.05
C ILE A 74 -9.12 7.64 -5.95
N ALA A 75 -8.21 8.12 -6.81
CA ALA A 75 -7.84 9.53 -6.86
C ALA A 75 -9.04 10.42 -7.21
N SER A 76 -9.87 10.01 -8.18
CA SER A 76 -11.11 10.72 -8.54
C SER A 76 -12.07 10.77 -7.35
N TRP A 77 -12.31 9.63 -6.70
CA TRP A 77 -13.18 9.56 -5.53
C TRP A 77 -12.69 10.46 -4.38
N LEU A 78 -11.38 10.50 -4.14
CA LEU A 78 -10.78 11.42 -3.16
C LEU A 78 -10.96 12.88 -3.57
N ILE A 79 -10.77 13.22 -4.84
CA ILE A 79 -10.98 14.60 -5.34
C ILE A 79 -12.43 15.04 -5.10
N ASP A 80 -13.39 14.19 -5.40
CA ASP A 80 -14.81 14.50 -5.20
C ASP A 80 -15.16 14.70 -3.72
N ARG A 81 -14.45 14.02 -2.82
CA ARG A 81 -14.74 14.03 -1.37
C ARG A 81 -14.00 15.10 -0.59
N VAL A 82 -12.72 15.32 -0.88
CA VAL A 82 -11.84 16.21 -0.10
C VAL A 82 -11.17 17.30 -0.93
N GLY A 83 -11.48 17.38 -2.22
CA GLY A 83 -10.83 18.30 -3.16
C GLY A 83 -9.49 17.79 -3.66
N ARG A 84 -8.80 18.58 -4.48
CA ARG A 84 -7.50 18.19 -5.08
C ARG A 84 -6.38 18.11 -4.03
N ALA A 85 -5.35 17.32 -4.32
CA ALA A 85 -4.16 17.19 -3.45
C ALA A 85 -3.39 18.50 -3.22
N SER A 86 -3.53 19.45 -4.13
CA SER A 86 -2.96 20.79 -4.04
C SER A 86 -4.06 21.82 -4.21
N LEU A 87 -4.02 22.87 -3.40
CA LEU A 87 -4.96 23.97 -3.45
C LEU A 87 -4.56 24.92 -4.59
N ALA A 88 -5.50 25.21 -5.50
CA ALA A 88 -5.29 26.17 -6.57
C ALA A 88 -5.31 27.61 -6.02
N GLY A 89 -4.52 28.51 -6.60
CA GLY A 89 -4.54 29.95 -6.28
C GLY A 89 -3.62 30.40 -5.14
N HIS A 90 -2.88 29.48 -4.51
CA HIS A 90 -1.83 29.82 -3.54
C HIS A 90 -0.43 29.72 -4.19
N TYR A 91 0.42 30.74 -3.97
CA TYR A 91 1.83 30.71 -4.35
C TYR A 91 2.72 30.92 -3.11
N PRO A 92 3.59 29.95 -2.74
CA PRO A 92 3.81 28.68 -3.43
C PRO A 92 2.60 27.72 -3.31
N PRO A 93 2.50 26.71 -4.20
CA PRO A 93 1.43 25.71 -4.14
C PRO A 93 1.36 25.06 -2.75
N GLN A 94 0.19 25.14 -2.12
CA GLN A 94 -0.03 24.54 -0.81
C GLN A 94 -0.67 23.15 -0.96
N ARG A 95 -0.17 22.20 -0.18
CA ARG A 95 -0.79 20.88 -0.05
C ARG A 95 -2.15 21.03 0.63
N ASN A 96 -3.17 20.38 0.09
CA ASN A 96 -4.47 20.32 0.74
C ASN A 96 -4.37 19.52 2.05
N PRO A 97 -4.65 20.12 3.22
CA PRO A 97 -4.55 19.43 4.51
C PRO A 97 -5.54 18.27 4.66
N GLU A 98 -6.65 18.29 3.91
CA GLU A 98 -7.63 17.21 3.89
C GLU A 98 -7.21 16.01 3.03
N TRP A 99 -6.22 16.20 2.15
CA TRP A 99 -5.73 15.13 1.29
C TRP A 99 -4.92 14.11 2.10
N PRO A 100 -5.16 12.80 1.92
CA PRO A 100 -4.45 11.77 2.68
C PRO A 100 -2.93 11.87 2.48
N THR A 101 -2.19 11.63 3.55
CA THR A 101 -0.73 11.53 3.55
C THR A 101 -0.31 10.11 3.28
N THR A 102 0.63 9.92 2.37
CA THR A 102 1.19 8.62 2.00
C THR A 102 2.67 8.60 2.33
N ILE A 103 3.11 7.64 3.13
CA ILE A 103 4.52 7.50 3.57
C ILE A 103 5.00 6.08 3.26
N TRP A 104 6.25 5.97 2.80
CA TRP A 104 6.94 4.69 2.70
C TRP A 104 7.57 4.31 4.03
N ARG A 105 7.35 3.07 4.45
CA ARG A 105 8.13 2.41 5.50
C ARG A 105 8.79 1.17 4.92
N SER A 106 9.94 0.83 5.44
CA SER A 106 10.55 -0.47 5.19
C SER A 106 10.85 -1.18 6.50
N ALA A 107 10.80 -2.50 6.47
CA ALA A 107 11.20 -3.35 7.58
C ALA A 107 11.94 -4.57 7.03
N ASP A 108 13.01 -4.97 7.71
CA ASP A 108 13.65 -6.24 7.43
C ASP A 108 12.89 -7.38 8.08
N ARG A 109 12.70 -8.46 7.33
CA ARG A 109 12.06 -9.69 7.77
C ARG A 109 12.98 -10.87 7.51
N ARG A 110 13.10 -11.74 8.52
CA ARG A 110 13.73 -13.05 8.42
C ARG A 110 12.63 -14.10 8.47
N TRP A 111 12.64 -14.99 7.49
CA TRP A 111 11.69 -16.10 7.39
C TRP A 111 12.25 -17.34 8.09
N ASP A 112 11.37 -18.27 8.45
CA ASP A 112 11.74 -19.49 9.18
C ASP A 112 12.69 -20.40 8.39
N ASP A 113 12.69 -20.30 7.07
CA ASP A 113 13.58 -21.02 6.16
C ASP A 113 14.96 -20.35 5.97
N GLY A 114 15.21 -19.25 6.69
CA GLY A 114 16.44 -18.47 6.59
C GLY A 114 16.43 -17.42 5.47
N MET A 115 15.38 -17.34 4.65
CA MET A 115 15.27 -16.28 3.64
C MET A 115 15.20 -14.91 4.31
N ARG A 116 15.84 -13.92 3.68
CA ARG A 116 15.81 -12.53 4.13
C ARG A 116 15.11 -11.66 3.11
N THR A 117 14.19 -10.83 3.59
CA THR A 117 13.49 -9.88 2.75
C THR A 117 13.46 -8.50 3.38
N THR A 118 13.50 -7.45 2.58
CA THR A 118 13.09 -6.11 3.01
C THR A 118 11.68 -5.86 2.48
N GLU A 119 10.72 -5.70 3.37
CA GLU A 119 9.32 -5.43 3.08
C GLU A 119 9.07 -3.92 3.06
N TRP A 120 8.36 -3.44 2.06
CA TRP A 120 8.04 -2.03 1.88
C TRP A 120 6.52 -1.82 1.97
N PHE A 121 6.15 -0.95 2.90
CA PHE A 121 4.79 -0.63 3.24
C PHE A 121 4.44 0.79 2.83
N ALA A 122 3.26 0.95 2.27
CA ALA A 122 2.61 2.22 2.09
C ALA A 122 1.71 2.48 3.31
N GLU A 123 2.02 3.53 4.07
CA GLU A 123 1.17 4.02 5.16
C GLU A 123 0.33 5.18 4.63
N VAL A 124 -0.99 5.08 4.77
CA VAL A 124 -1.95 6.11 4.41
C VAL A 124 -2.61 6.64 5.66
N THR A 125 -2.53 7.95 5.87
CA THR A 125 -3.19 8.64 6.99
C THR A 125 -4.12 9.72 6.45
N PHE A 126 -5.39 9.63 6.81
CA PHE A 126 -6.41 10.63 6.50
C PHE A 126 -6.43 11.76 7.54
N ALA A 127 -6.91 12.93 7.14
CA ALA A 127 -7.02 14.10 8.01
C ALA A 127 -8.00 13.86 9.18
N SER A 128 -9.04 13.05 8.96
CA SER A 128 -10.07 12.72 9.95
C SER A 128 -10.38 11.22 9.96
N GLN A 129 -10.92 10.75 11.08
CA GLN A 129 -11.40 9.37 11.21
C GLN A 129 -12.56 9.08 10.25
N ASN A 130 -13.49 10.02 10.07
CA ASN A 130 -14.61 9.89 9.12
C ASN A 130 -14.09 9.67 7.67
N HIS A 131 -13.05 10.40 7.25
CA HIS A 131 -12.45 10.16 5.93
C HIS A 131 -11.83 8.76 5.82
N ALA A 132 -11.19 8.26 6.88
CA ALA A 132 -10.63 6.92 6.91
C ALA A 132 -11.73 5.84 6.83
N GLU A 133 -12.77 5.95 7.66
CA GLU A 133 -13.90 5.02 7.70
C GLU A 133 -14.63 4.96 6.35
N ALA A 134 -14.87 6.12 5.72
CA ALA A 134 -15.52 6.17 4.42
C ALA A 134 -14.66 5.57 3.30
N PHE A 135 -13.33 5.75 3.37
CA PHE A 135 -12.41 5.11 2.44
C PHE A 135 -12.42 3.59 2.63
N GLU A 136 -12.31 3.14 3.89
CA GLU A 136 -12.35 1.73 4.25
C GLU A 136 -13.64 1.08 3.76
N GLU A 137 -14.79 1.67 4.04
CA GLU A 137 -16.09 1.16 3.61
C GLU A 137 -16.16 0.99 2.08
N LYS A 138 -15.74 2.02 1.33
CA LYS A 138 -15.78 2.04 -0.13
C LYS A 138 -14.83 1.01 -0.76
N TRP A 139 -13.63 0.87 -0.22
CA TRP A 139 -12.55 0.07 -0.80
C TRP A 139 -12.23 -1.22 -0.04
N ARG A 140 -13.09 -1.60 0.92
CA ARG A 140 -12.93 -2.76 1.82
C ARG A 140 -12.48 -4.04 1.13
N ARG A 141 -13.08 -4.38 -0.02
CA ARG A 141 -12.70 -5.60 -0.77
C ARG A 141 -11.24 -5.57 -1.23
N ARG A 142 -10.77 -4.40 -1.71
CA ARG A 142 -9.38 -4.22 -2.14
C ARG A 142 -8.43 -4.21 -0.94
N LEU A 143 -8.82 -3.54 0.14
CA LEU A 143 -8.06 -3.53 1.39
C LEU A 143 -7.96 -4.92 2.03
N ALA A 144 -8.93 -5.80 1.82
CA ALA A 144 -8.88 -7.19 2.28
C ALA A 144 -8.01 -8.11 1.41
N GLY A 145 -7.28 -7.59 0.42
CA GLY A 145 -6.53 -8.40 -0.54
C GLY A 145 -7.41 -9.15 -1.55
N GLY A 146 -8.69 -8.81 -1.64
CA GLY A 146 -9.60 -9.43 -2.59
C GLY A 146 -9.28 -9.02 -4.02
N THR A 147 -9.12 -9.99 -4.91
CA THR A 147 -9.28 -9.78 -6.35
C THR A 147 -10.74 -9.39 -6.60
N GLY A 148 -11.03 -8.09 -6.65
CA GLY A 148 -12.37 -7.60 -6.99
C GLY A 148 -12.86 -8.20 -8.32
N ASP A 149 -14.17 -8.48 -8.37
CA ASP A 149 -14.94 -9.00 -9.52
C ASP A 149 -14.54 -8.37 -10.86
#